data_AF-A1UQC5-F1
#
_entry.id   AF-A1UQC5-F1
#
_cell.length_a   1.000
_cell.length_b   1.000
_cell.length_c   1.000
_cell.angle_alpha   90.00
_cell.angle_beta   90.00
_cell.angle_gamma   90.00
#
_symmetry.space_group_name_H-M   'P 1'
#
loop_
_entity.id
_entity.type
_entity.pdbx_description
1 polymer ?
#
loop_
_entity_poly.entity_id
_entity_poly.type
_entity_poly.pdbx_seq_one_letter_code
_entity_poly.pdbx_strand_id
1 'polypeptide(L)'
;MSRNPEADEVWRAMTALVTDNRDSWRRATVDQTGLPFSRIRILLRLSRGSMTVKEVAHAVTIDPPAATVSVNDLEDRGLVMRVKSREVV
;
A
#
# COMPACT_ATOMS: atom_id res chain seq x y z
N MET A 1 17.48 18.83 19.88
CA MET A 1 18.17 19.11 18.59
C MET A 1 19.17 17.98 18.37
N SER A 2 19.14 17.34 17.22
CA SER A 2 19.96 16.16 16.92
C SER A 2 21.46 16.51 16.89
N ARG A 3 22.33 15.50 17.05
CA ARG A 3 23.79 15.61 16.87
C ARG A 3 24.20 15.89 15.42
N ASN A 4 23.27 15.88 14.47
CA ASN A 4 23.54 16.14 13.06
C ASN A 4 22.47 17.10 12.47
N PRO A 5 22.77 18.40 12.35
CA PRO A 5 21.83 19.40 11.83
C PRO A 5 21.49 19.20 10.34
N GLU A 6 22.39 18.62 9.55
CA GLU A 6 22.15 18.30 8.14
C GLU A 6 21.12 17.17 7.99
N ALA A 7 21.21 16.14 8.84
CA ALA A 7 20.21 15.07 8.87
C ALA A 7 18.82 15.59 9.26
N ASP A 8 18.75 16.53 10.21
CA ASP A 8 17.49 17.18 10.62
C ASP A 8 16.90 18.05 9.48
N GLU A 9 17.74 18.67 8.66
CA GLU A 9 17.31 19.46 7.49
C GLU A 9 16.80 18.56 6.36
N VAL A 10 17.55 17.52 6.00
CA VAL A 10 17.14 16.53 4.98
C VAL A 10 15.83 15.86 5.39
N TRP A 11 15.69 15.44 6.65
CA TRP A 11 14.44 14.87 7.17
C TRP A 11 13.27 15.85 7.01
N ARG A 12 13.45 17.12 7.37
CA ARG A 12 12.40 18.15 7.25
C ARG A 12 12.01 18.39 5.79
N ALA A 13 12.99 18.52 4.89
CA ALA A 13 12.73 18.72 3.46
C ALA A 13 11.99 17.52 2.84
N MET A 14 12.43 16.30 3.15
CA MET A 14 11.75 15.08 2.71
C MET A 14 10.34 14.97 3.29
N THR A 15 10.16 15.33 4.55
CA THR A 15 8.85 15.31 5.21
C THR A 15 7.90 16.34 4.59
N ALA A 16 8.36 17.57 4.31
CA ALA A 16 7.57 18.60 3.65
C ALA A 16 7.15 18.16 2.25
N LEU A 17 8.10 17.69 1.42
CA LEU A 17 7.83 17.19 0.08
C LEU A 17 6.81 16.05 0.06
N VAL A 18 6.96 15.09 0.99
CA VAL A 18 6.01 13.98 1.11
C VAL A 18 4.67 14.49 1.61
N THR A 19 4.61 15.32 2.64
CA THR A 19 3.35 15.74 3.28
C THR A 19 2.53 16.66 2.39
N ASP A 20 3.17 17.65 1.76
CA ASP A 20 2.49 18.65 0.91
C ASP A 20 1.83 18.02 -0.32
N ASN A 21 2.43 16.98 -0.88
CA ASN A 21 1.84 16.26 -2.00
C ASN A 21 0.95 15.09 -1.56
N ARG A 22 1.28 14.36 -0.49
CA ARG A 22 0.65 13.05 -0.18
C ARG A 22 -0.85 13.11 0.02
N ASP A 23 -1.34 14.11 0.72
CA ASP A 23 -2.74 14.12 1.14
C ASP A 23 -3.69 14.59 0.03
N SER A 24 -3.22 15.39 -0.93
CA SER A 24 -4.04 15.88 -2.04
C SER A 24 -4.29 14.78 -3.08
N TRP A 25 -3.24 14.12 -3.57
CA TRP A 25 -3.41 13.06 -4.57
C TRP A 25 -4.03 11.80 -3.97
N ARG A 26 -3.73 11.47 -2.70
CA ARG A 26 -4.37 10.35 -2.01
C ARG A 26 -5.88 10.54 -1.94
N ARG A 27 -6.34 11.74 -1.55
CA ARG A 27 -7.77 12.08 -1.52
C ARG A 27 -8.37 12.03 -2.92
N ALA A 28 -7.77 12.71 -3.89
CA ALA A 28 -8.25 12.69 -5.28
C ALA A 28 -8.37 11.26 -5.84
N THR A 29 -7.42 10.37 -5.51
CA THR A 29 -7.46 8.97 -5.95
C THR A 29 -8.58 8.21 -5.25
N VAL A 30 -8.79 8.42 -3.95
CA VAL A 30 -9.90 7.81 -3.19
C VAL A 30 -11.24 8.30 -3.75
N ASP A 31 -11.38 9.61 -4.01
CA ASP A 31 -12.60 10.22 -4.53
C ASP A 31 -12.93 9.69 -5.93
N GLN A 32 -11.92 9.57 -6.80
CA GLN A 32 -12.11 9.07 -8.17
C GLN A 32 -12.41 7.57 -8.24
N THR A 33 -11.80 6.77 -7.36
CA THR A 33 -11.91 5.30 -7.43
C THR A 33 -12.96 4.73 -6.49
N GLY A 34 -13.39 5.48 -5.47
CA GLY A 34 -14.20 4.97 -4.37
C GLY A 34 -13.48 3.92 -3.50
N LEU A 35 -12.17 3.73 -3.67
CA LEU A 35 -11.37 2.74 -2.95
C LEU A 35 -10.56 3.42 -1.84
N PRO A 36 -10.55 2.88 -0.61
CA PRO A 36 -9.62 3.34 0.40
C PRO A 36 -8.18 3.17 -0.09
N PHE A 37 -7.30 4.13 0.21
CA PHE A 37 -5.94 4.13 -0.32
C PHE A 37 -5.11 2.88 0.01
N SER A 38 -5.43 2.18 1.10
CA SER A 38 -4.79 0.91 1.43
C SER A 38 -5.07 -0.17 0.38
N ARG A 39 -6.24 -0.17 -0.26
CA ARG A 39 -6.64 -1.11 -1.33
C ARG A 39 -5.91 -0.78 -2.62
N ILE A 40 -5.82 0.51 -2.95
CA ILE A 40 -5.04 1.00 -4.10
C ILE A 40 -3.58 0.56 -4.00
N ARG A 41 -2.96 0.69 -2.82
CA ARG A 41 -1.58 0.22 -2.59
C ARG A 41 -1.41 -1.28 -2.89
N ILE A 42 -2.39 -2.11 -2.55
CA ILE A 42 -2.34 -3.54 -2.84
C ILE A 42 -2.45 -3.78 -4.35
N LEU A 43 -3.40 -3.13 -5.03
CA LEU A 43 -3.56 -3.24 -6.49
C LEU A 43 -2.29 -2.81 -7.24
N LEU A 44 -1.64 -1.72 -6.82
CA LEU A 44 -0.37 -1.26 -7.39
C LEU A 44 0.81 -2.23 -7.15
N ARG A 45 0.74 -3.08 -6.13
CA ARG A 45 1.73 -4.16 -5.92
C ARG A 45 1.41 -5.36 -6.80
N LEU A 46 0.15 -5.80 -6.82
CA LEU A 46 -0.31 -6.93 -7.62
C LEU A 46 -0.20 -6.68 -9.12
N SER A 47 -0.27 -5.42 -9.57
CA SER A 47 -0.02 -5.05 -10.97
C SER A 47 1.41 -5.35 -11.43
N ARG A 48 2.34 -5.59 -10.49
CA ARG A 48 3.74 -5.96 -10.78
C ARG A 48 3.97 -7.48 -10.75
N GLY A 49 2.98 -8.26 -10.32
CA GLY A 49 3.06 -9.71 -10.21
C GLY A 49 2.11 -10.27 -9.16
N SER A 50 1.67 -11.51 -9.37
CA SER A 50 0.87 -12.25 -8.40
C SER A 50 1.64 -12.41 -7.08
N MET A 51 0.94 -12.27 -5.96
CA MET A 51 1.51 -12.39 -4.62
C MET A 51 0.59 -13.22 -3.74
N THR A 52 1.18 -13.97 -2.81
CA THR A 52 0.45 -14.53 -1.67
C THR A 52 -0.01 -13.41 -0.74
N VAL A 53 -1.04 -13.66 0.08
CA VAL A 53 -1.53 -12.66 1.05
C VAL A 53 -0.44 -12.24 2.04
N LYS A 54 0.47 -13.16 2.39
CA LYS A 54 1.62 -12.87 3.25
C LYS A 54 2.61 -11.90 2.60
N GLU A 55 2.91 -12.10 1.32
CA GLU A 55 3.77 -11.18 0.56
C GLU A 55 3.10 -9.82 0.37
N VAL A 56 1.78 -9.79 0.15
CA VAL A 56 1.01 -8.53 0.11
C VAL A 56 1.17 -7.76 1.42
N ALA A 57 0.95 -8.41 2.57
CA ALA A 57 1.10 -7.79 3.89
C ALA A 57 2.48 -7.15 4.06
N HIS A 58 3.53 -7.88 3.68
CA HIS A 58 4.90 -7.39 3.71
C HIS A 58 5.13 -6.21 2.74
N ALA A 59 4.69 -6.34 1.49
CA ALA A 59 4.95 -5.38 0.41
C ALA A 59 4.27 -4.02 0.61
N VAL A 60 3.14 -3.99 1.33
CA VAL A 60 2.44 -2.73 1.68
C VAL A 60 2.62 -2.32 3.14
N THR A 61 3.38 -3.09 3.92
CA THR A 61 3.74 -2.81 5.33
C THR A 61 2.51 -2.71 6.25
N ILE A 62 1.66 -3.73 6.20
CA ILE A 62 0.50 -3.90 7.09
C ILE A 62 0.57 -5.27 7.77
N ASP A 63 -0.13 -5.44 8.88
CA ASP A 63 -0.23 -6.73 9.55
C ASP A 63 -1.03 -7.75 8.72
N PRO A 64 -0.80 -9.07 8.92
CA PRO A 64 -1.51 -10.11 8.16
C PRO A 64 -3.04 -10.08 8.28
N PRO A 65 -3.66 -9.81 9.45
CA PRO A 65 -5.11 -9.62 9.54
C PRO A 65 -5.62 -8.48 8.65
N ALA A 66 -5.01 -7.30 8.69
CA ALA A 66 -5.40 -6.16 7.86
C ALA A 66 -5.24 -6.45 6.36
N ALA A 67 -4.20 -7.19 5.97
CA ALA A 67 -4.01 -7.65 4.60
C ALA A 67 -5.13 -8.59 4.16
N THR A 68 -5.52 -9.54 5.03
CA THR A 68 -6.60 -10.48 4.75
C THR A 68 -7.93 -9.75 4.52
N VAL A 69 -8.30 -8.82 5.41
CA VAL A 69 -9.51 -8.00 5.25
C VAL A 69 -9.46 -7.16 3.97
N SER A 70 -8.30 -6.58 3.64
CA SER A 70 -8.15 -5.75 2.45
C SER A 70 -8.23 -6.57 1.15
N VAL A 71 -7.67 -7.78 1.13
CA VAL A 71 -7.77 -8.67 -0.03
C VAL A 71 -9.19 -9.21 -0.18
N ASN A 72 -9.90 -9.52 0.91
CA ASN A 72 -11.32 -9.91 0.84
C ASN A 72 -12.18 -8.79 0.23
N ASP A 73 -12.04 -7.55 0.70
CA ASP A 73 -12.77 -6.39 0.14
C ASP A 73 -12.44 -6.16 -1.36
N LEU A 74 -11.20 -6.43 -1.79
CA LEU A 74 -10.84 -6.37 -3.21
C LEU A 74 -11.45 -7.51 -4.03
N GLU A 75 -11.52 -8.72 -3.46
CA GLU A 75 -12.09 -9.92 -4.09
C GLU A 75 -13.62 -9.78 -4.22
N ASP A 76 -14.30 -9.31 -3.17
CA ASP A 76 -15.73 -9.02 -3.15
C ASP A 76 -16.14 -7.97 -4.21
N ARG A 77 -15.22 -7.06 -4.53
CA ARG A 77 -15.38 -6.05 -5.60
C ARG A 77 -14.99 -6.57 -6.99
N GLY A 78 -14.50 -7.80 -7.11
CA GLY A 78 -14.04 -8.38 -8.38
C GLY A 78 -12.74 -7.76 -8.91
N LEU A 79 -11.95 -7.09 -8.07
CA LEU A 79 -10.71 -6.41 -8.47
C LEU A 79 -9.48 -7.31 -8.36
N VAL A 80 -9.58 -8.40 -7.61
CA VAL A 80 -8.56 -9.45 -7.51
C VAL A 80 -9.22 -10.82 -7.50
N MET A 81 -8.46 -11.85 -7.79
CA MET A 81 -8.88 -13.24 -7.66
C MET A 81 -7.84 -14.03 -6.88
N ARG A 82 -8.28 -14.95 -6.01
CA ARG A 82 -7.39 -15.91 -5.37
C ARG A 82 -7.28 -17.19 -6.19
N VAL A 83 -6.05 -17.63 -6.37
CA VAL A 83 -5.73 -18.95 -6.93
C VAL A 83 -5.02 -19.77 -5.86
N LYS A 84 -5.30 -21.08 -5.81
CA LYS A 84 -4.52 -21.97 -4.94
C LYS A 84 -3.08 -21.95 -5.43
N SER A 85 -2.14 -21.77 -4.49
CA SER A 85 -0.72 -21.96 -4.77
C SER A 85 -0.55 -23.35 -5.37
N ARG A 86 0.13 -23.43 -6.52
CA ARG A 86 0.41 -24.71 -7.17
C ARG A 86 1.28 -25.53 -6.21
N GLU A 87 0.80 -26.68 -5.76
CA GLU A 87 1.67 -27.68 -5.14
C GLU A 87 2.68 -28.10 -6.21
N VAL A 88 3.96 -27.81 -5.96
CA VAL A 88 5.04 -28.38 -6.75
C VAL A 88 5.19 -29.80 -6.25
N VAL A 89 4.61 -30.74 -7.00
CA VAL A 89 4.81 -32.20 -6.84
C VAL A 89 6.24 -32.55 -7.24
#